data_AF-B7CED3-F1
#
_entry.id   AF-B7CED3-F1
#
_cell.length_a   1.000
_cell.length_b   1.000
_cell.length_c   1.000
_cell.angle_alpha   90.00
_cell.angle_beta   90.00
_cell.angle_gamma   90.00
#
_symmetry.space_group_name_H-M   'P 1'
#
loop_
_entity.id
_entity.type
_entity.pdbx_description
1 polymer ?
#
loop_
_entity_poly.entity_id
_entity_poly.type
_entity_poly.pdbx_seq_one_letter_code
_entity_poly.pdbx_strand_id
1 'polypeptide(L)'
;FLENNAYFVDFFNAYFFDGEKVLEAMNCEELDSEMNDANMDLEKHVDVIRKYNDGNLYSAFIIENQSCVDMSMVVRAAVYEFVAYDRLLKKSKKNRIKEKLPMVHILVFYTGEKPWNAARQLSQLVEVDERFKSYFHDYKMNLIEITGNTSYNFNEEDVHNLFYICRSIYDQSIYEGKSNSFGLV
;
A
#
# COMPACT_ATOMS: atom_id res chain seq x y z
N PHE A 1 2.59 7.38 12.37
CA PHE A 1 3.10 6.00 12.42
C PHE A 1 3.84 5.67 11.13
N LEU A 2 3.15 5.58 9.99
CA LEU A 2 3.76 5.22 8.69
C LEU A 2 4.74 6.24 8.09
N GLU A 3 4.83 7.45 8.64
CA GLU A 3 5.90 8.39 8.27
C GLU A 3 7.30 7.89 8.63
N ASN A 4 7.43 6.96 9.57
CA ASN A 4 8.70 6.33 9.87
C ASN A 4 9.06 5.37 8.72
N ASN A 5 10.17 5.64 8.04
CA ASN A 5 10.63 4.84 6.90
C ASN A 5 10.83 3.36 7.25
N ALA A 6 11.25 3.00 8.47
CA ALA A 6 11.41 1.61 8.88
C ALA A 6 10.06 0.88 8.86
N TYR A 7 9.04 1.47 9.47
CA TYR A 7 7.69 0.91 9.47
C TYR A 7 7.12 0.90 8.05
N PHE A 8 7.34 1.96 7.28
CA PHE A 8 6.87 2.06 5.90
C PHE A 8 7.41 0.92 5.03
N VAL A 9 8.74 0.68 5.02
CA VAL A 9 9.32 -0.41 4.21
C VAL A 9 8.93 -1.79 4.72
N ASP A 10 8.71 -1.94 6.03
CA ASP A 10 8.32 -3.22 6.62
C ASP A 10 6.95 -3.71 6.10
N PHE A 11 6.02 -2.79 5.84
CA PHE A 11 4.74 -3.12 5.18
C PHE A 11 4.94 -3.71 3.77
N PHE A 12 5.84 -3.13 2.98
CA PHE A 12 6.13 -3.61 1.64
C PHE A 12 6.93 -4.92 1.66
N ASN A 13 7.89 -5.08 2.58
CA ASN A 13 8.61 -6.33 2.78
C ASN A 13 7.66 -7.46 3.20
N ALA A 14 6.77 -7.20 4.15
CA ALA A 14 5.77 -8.17 4.57
C ALA A 14 4.81 -8.57 3.44
N TYR A 15 4.38 -7.61 2.60
CA TYR A 15 3.42 -7.89 1.53
C TYR A 15 4.04 -8.55 0.29
N PHE A 16 5.16 -8.02 -0.21
CA PHE A 16 5.76 -8.45 -1.48
C PHE A 16 6.82 -9.53 -1.33
N PHE A 17 7.44 -9.64 -0.16
CA PHE A 17 8.60 -10.50 0.09
C PHE A 17 8.45 -11.41 1.32
N ASP A 18 7.22 -11.60 1.80
CA ASP A 18 6.90 -12.47 2.95
C ASP A 18 7.73 -12.16 4.21
N GLY A 19 8.10 -10.88 4.38
CA GLY A 19 8.88 -10.39 5.51
C GLY A 19 10.39 -10.41 5.31
N GLU A 20 10.91 -10.94 4.19
CA GLU A 20 12.33 -10.81 3.87
C GLU A 20 12.71 -9.31 3.73
N LYS A 21 13.80 -8.90 4.38
CA LYS A 21 14.30 -7.51 4.37
C LYS A 21 14.96 -7.16 3.04
N VAL A 22 14.17 -7.09 1.98
CA VAL A 22 14.61 -6.73 0.63
C VAL A 22 14.73 -5.21 0.47
N LEU A 23 13.77 -4.46 1.01
CA LEU A 23 13.78 -2.99 1.02
C LEU A 23 14.35 -2.47 2.35
N GLU A 24 15.25 -1.49 2.27
CA GLU A 24 15.90 -0.89 3.44
C GLU A 24 15.46 0.57 3.67
N ALA A 25 15.15 0.92 4.92
CA ALA A 25 14.58 2.22 5.29
C ALA A 25 15.46 3.43 4.93
N MET A 26 16.78 3.26 4.93
CA MET A 26 17.75 4.32 4.60
C MET A 26 17.69 4.75 3.13
N ASN A 27 17.13 3.90 2.26
CA ASN A 27 16.98 4.16 0.83
C ASN A 27 15.64 4.84 0.50
N CYS A 28 14.81 5.12 1.52
CA CYS A 28 13.56 5.87 1.37
C CYS A 28 13.78 7.37 1.57
N GLU A 29 13.28 8.14 0.61
CA GLU A 29 13.24 9.60 0.66
C GLU A 29 11.79 10.08 0.54
N GLU A 30 11.44 11.15 1.23
CA GLU A 30 10.16 11.83 0.98
C GLU A 30 10.12 12.40 -0.44
N LEU A 31 8.93 12.51 -1.03
CA LEU A 31 8.78 13.26 -2.26
C LEU A 31 8.94 14.75 -1.95
N ASP A 32 10.04 15.34 -2.42
CA ASP A 32 10.20 16.80 -2.33
C ASP A 32 9.00 17.58 -2.87
N SER A 33 8.59 18.56 -2.08
CA SER A 33 7.52 19.54 -2.35
C SER A 33 7.67 20.33 -3.65
N GLU A 34 8.83 20.30 -4.33
CA GLU A 34 9.01 20.87 -5.69
C GLU A 34 8.24 20.08 -6.78
N MET A 35 7.67 18.92 -6.45
CA MET A 35 6.67 18.25 -7.29
C MET A 35 5.26 18.85 -7.17
N ASN A 36 5.07 19.92 -6.40
CA ASN A 36 3.86 20.75 -6.38
C ASN A 36 3.77 21.66 -7.63
N ASP A 37 3.65 21.07 -8.81
CA ASP A 37 2.93 21.76 -9.88
C ASP A 37 1.45 21.77 -9.43
N ALA A 38 0.94 22.97 -9.16
CA ALA A 38 -0.32 23.30 -8.45
C ALA A 38 -1.64 22.77 -9.06
N ASN A 39 -1.62 21.67 -9.82
CA ASN A 39 -2.76 21.18 -10.59
C ASN A 39 -3.12 19.70 -10.37
N MET A 40 -2.51 18.95 -9.44
CA MET A 40 -3.06 17.64 -9.05
C MET A 40 -2.84 17.28 -7.57
N ASP A 41 -3.94 16.95 -6.91
CA ASP A 41 -4.12 16.68 -5.48
C ASP A 41 -3.69 15.28 -5.01
N LEU A 42 -2.70 14.62 -5.63
CA LEU A 42 -2.33 13.24 -5.23
C LEU A 42 -1.86 13.17 -3.77
N GLU A 43 -1.00 14.08 -3.30
CA GLU A 43 -0.65 14.19 -1.87
C GLU A 43 -1.83 14.58 -0.98
N LYS A 44 -2.88 15.23 -1.53
CA LYS A 44 -4.12 15.48 -0.77
C LYS A 44 -5.03 14.26 -0.72
N HIS A 45 -4.72 13.22 -1.48
CA HIS A 45 -5.57 12.05 -1.68
C HIS A 45 -4.92 10.74 -1.25
N VAL A 46 -3.58 10.68 -1.13
CA VAL A 46 -2.84 9.56 -0.55
C VAL A 46 -2.15 9.96 0.74
N ASP A 47 -2.17 9.06 1.72
CA ASP A 47 -1.66 9.37 3.05
C ASP A 47 -0.14 9.45 3.12
N VAL A 48 0.59 8.45 2.60
CA VAL A 48 2.05 8.41 2.67
C VAL A 48 2.65 7.98 1.34
N ILE A 49 3.67 8.71 0.89
CA ILE A 49 4.39 8.39 -0.33
C ILE A 49 5.91 8.58 -0.13
N ARG A 50 6.69 7.64 -0.67
CA ARG A 50 8.15 7.65 -0.61
C ARG A 50 8.76 7.30 -1.97
N LYS A 51 9.86 7.96 -2.31
CA LYS A 51 10.79 7.46 -3.32
C LYS A 51 11.70 6.44 -2.66
N TYR A 52 12.05 5.41 -3.40
CA TYR A 52 13.05 4.43 -3.00
C TYR A 52 14.17 4.40 -4.03
N ASN A 53 15.41 4.43 -3.55
CA ASN A 53 16.60 4.33 -4.38
C ASN A 53 17.74 3.61 -3.65
N ASP A 54 18.09 2.40 -4.07
CA ASP A 54 19.26 1.65 -3.56
C ASP A 54 20.41 1.55 -4.58
N GLY A 55 20.32 2.31 -5.68
CA GLY A 55 21.25 2.27 -6.80
C GLY A 55 20.91 1.23 -7.87
N ASN A 56 20.14 0.19 -7.54
CA ASN A 56 19.66 -0.82 -8.49
C ASN A 56 18.17 -0.63 -8.82
N LEU A 57 17.37 -0.27 -7.82
CA LEU A 57 15.94 -0.04 -7.91
C LEU A 57 15.65 1.43 -7.65
N TYR A 58 15.03 2.09 -8.61
CA TYR A 58 14.40 3.40 -8.43
C TYR A 58 12.88 3.24 -8.58
N SER A 59 12.12 3.51 -7.52
CA SER A 59 10.67 3.28 -7.48
C SER A 59 9.93 4.25 -6.56
N ALA A 60 8.63 4.41 -6.78
CA ALA A 60 7.74 5.13 -5.88
C ALA A 60 6.84 4.13 -5.15
N PHE A 61 6.72 4.30 -3.83
CA PHE A 61 5.89 3.47 -2.97
C PHE A 61 4.85 4.36 -2.29
N ILE A 62 3.61 3.89 -2.23
CA ILE A 62 2.45 4.60 -1.70
C ILE A 62 1.74 3.70 -0.69
N ILE A 63 1.43 4.23 0.49
CA ILE A 63 0.47 3.61 1.40
C ILE A 63 -0.75 4.52 1.52
N GLU A 64 -1.93 3.96 1.25
CA GLU A 64 -3.24 4.58 1.49
C GLU A 64 -3.88 3.92 2.71
N ASN A 65 -4.18 4.67 3.77
CA ASN A 65 -4.89 4.11 4.92
C ASN A 65 -6.40 4.18 4.71
N GLN A 66 -7.09 3.13 5.15
CA GLN A 66 -8.53 3.04 5.17
C GLN A 66 -8.97 2.57 6.56
N SER A 67 -9.75 3.38 7.27
CA SER A 67 -10.38 2.96 8.54
C SER A 67 -11.80 2.41 8.34
N CYS A 68 -12.42 2.76 7.22
CA CYS A 68 -13.72 2.27 6.77
C CYS A 68 -13.57 1.55 5.43
N VAL A 69 -14.48 0.64 5.10
CA VAL A 69 -14.48 0.02 3.78
C VAL A 69 -14.93 1.04 2.75
N ASP A 70 -14.04 1.36 1.80
CA ASP A 70 -14.37 2.11 0.60
C ASP A 70 -14.64 1.13 -0.55
N MET A 71 -15.90 1.07 -0.98
CA MET A 71 -16.35 0.17 -2.06
C MET A 71 -15.67 0.47 -3.41
N SER A 72 -15.10 1.66 -3.57
CA SER A 72 -14.41 2.11 -4.77
C SER A 72 -12.88 2.00 -4.70
N MET A 73 -12.33 1.47 -3.59
CA MET A 73 -10.89 1.56 -3.32
C MET A 73 -10.01 0.92 -4.41
N VAL A 74 -10.43 -0.20 -5.01
CA VAL A 74 -9.68 -0.82 -6.12
C VAL A 74 -9.56 0.11 -7.33
N VAL A 75 -10.58 0.94 -7.61
CA VAL A 75 -10.53 1.94 -8.68
C VAL A 75 -9.62 3.10 -8.27
N ARG A 76 -9.72 3.59 -7.03
CA ARG A 76 -8.86 4.66 -6.52
C ARG A 76 -7.38 4.25 -6.55
N ALA A 77 -7.06 3.03 -6.14
CA ALA A 77 -5.70 2.51 -6.18
C ALA A 77 -5.13 2.52 -7.62
N ALA A 78 -5.90 2.01 -8.59
CA ALA A 78 -5.52 2.06 -10.00
C ALA A 78 -5.32 3.50 -10.50
N VAL A 79 -6.23 4.42 -10.15
CA VAL A 79 -6.13 5.84 -10.52
C VAL A 79 -4.85 6.44 -9.96
N TYR A 80 -4.51 6.18 -8.70
CA TYR A 80 -3.31 6.73 -8.08
C TYR A 80 -2.03 6.27 -8.79
N GLU A 81 -1.96 4.99 -9.14
CA GLU A 81 -0.83 4.42 -9.87
C GLU A 81 -0.66 5.07 -11.25
N PHE A 82 -1.73 5.18 -12.04
CA PHE A 82 -1.64 5.78 -13.38
C PHE A 82 -1.42 7.30 -13.35
N VAL A 83 -1.96 8.02 -12.37
CA VAL A 83 -1.66 9.44 -12.20
C VAL A 83 -0.20 9.66 -11.82
N ALA A 84 0.38 8.81 -10.97
CA ALA A 84 1.81 8.86 -10.68
C ALA A 84 2.65 8.66 -11.96
N TYR A 85 2.29 7.68 -12.80
CA TYR A 85 2.95 7.48 -14.10
C TYR A 85 2.82 8.66 -15.05
N ASP A 86 1.64 9.27 -15.17
CA ASP A 86 1.44 10.47 -16.01
C ASP A 86 2.36 11.62 -15.57
N ARG A 87 2.55 11.80 -14.26
CA ARG A 87 3.48 12.80 -13.71
C ARG A 87 4.94 12.49 -14.05
N LEU A 88 5.36 11.24 -13.86
CA LEU A 88 6.71 10.79 -14.20
C LEU A 88 6.99 11.01 -15.70
N LEU A 89 6.01 10.75 -16.57
CA LEU A 89 6.08 11.03 -18.00
C LEU A 89 6.23 12.52 -18.30
N LYS A 90 5.42 13.38 -17.67
CA LYS A 90 5.51 14.84 -17.83
C LYS A 90 6.88 15.37 -17.41
N LYS A 91 7.41 14.90 -16.27
CA LYS A 91 8.75 15.28 -15.77
C LYS A 91 9.86 14.79 -16.68
N SER A 92 9.80 13.53 -17.14
CA SER A 92 10.72 12.97 -18.11
C SER A 92 10.76 13.81 -19.40
N LYS A 93 9.59 14.19 -19.94
CA LYS A 93 9.49 15.07 -21.12
C LYS A 93 10.10 16.45 -20.88
N LYS A 94 9.75 17.11 -19.75
CA LYS A 94 10.27 18.44 -19.38
C LYS A 94 11.80 18.44 -19.27
N ASN A 95 12.35 17.40 -18.64
CA ASN A 95 13.79 17.26 -18.41
C ASN A 95 14.53 16.56 -19.55
N ARG A 96 13.82 16.17 -20.63
CA ARG A 96 14.37 15.42 -21.78
C ARG A 96 15.07 14.11 -21.38
N ILE A 97 14.64 13.49 -20.29
CA ILE A 97 15.14 12.20 -19.81
C ILE A 97 14.51 11.10 -20.66
N LYS A 98 15.33 10.23 -21.25
CA LYS A 98 14.89 9.13 -22.13
C LYS A 98 14.91 7.75 -21.46
N GLU A 99 15.07 7.71 -20.15
CA GLU A 99 15.11 6.48 -19.36
C GLU A 99 13.70 5.90 -19.17
N LYS A 100 13.64 4.61 -18.78
CA LYS A 100 12.38 3.97 -18.41
C LYS A 100 11.82 4.63 -17.14
N LEU A 101 10.50 4.63 -16.99
CA LEU A 101 9.86 5.13 -15.79
C LEU A 101 10.12 4.18 -14.61
N PRO A 102 10.28 4.71 -13.38
CA PRO A 102 10.32 3.89 -12.18
C PRO A 102 9.00 3.13 -11.98
N MET A 103 9.04 2.02 -11.24
CA MET A 103 7.80 1.36 -10.82
C MET A 103 7.05 2.21 -9.78
N VAL A 104 5.73 2.08 -9.78
CA VAL A 104 4.86 2.67 -8.77
C VAL A 104 4.13 1.53 -8.07
N HIS A 105 4.29 1.42 -6.76
CA HIS A 105 3.61 0.41 -5.95
C HIS A 105 2.69 1.11 -4.96
N ILE A 106 1.41 0.76 -5.00
CA ILE A 106 0.45 1.18 -3.99
C ILE A 106 0.02 0.01 -3.13
N LEU A 107 -0.03 0.24 -1.82
CA LEU A 107 -0.55 -0.65 -0.82
C LEU A 107 -1.68 0.04 -0.05
N VAL A 108 -2.83 -0.62 0.04
CA VAL A 108 -3.92 -0.18 0.91
C VAL A 108 -3.73 -0.80 2.27
N PHE A 109 -3.68 0.02 3.31
CA PHE A 109 -3.64 -0.43 4.70
C PHE A 109 -5.01 -0.23 5.35
N TYR A 110 -5.72 -1.33 5.58
CA TYR A 110 -7.05 -1.31 6.18
C TYR A 110 -7.01 -1.63 7.67
N THR A 111 -7.54 -0.71 8.48
CA THR A 111 -7.53 -0.77 9.94
C THR A 111 -8.93 -0.85 10.56
N GLY A 112 -9.97 -1.13 9.76
CA GLY A 112 -11.33 -1.23 10.28
C GLY A 112 -11.56 -2.51 11.11
N GLU A 113 -12.51 -2.44 12.04
CA GLU A 113 -12.86 -3.52 12.98
C GLU A 113 -13.46 -4.76 12.31
N LYS A 114 -14.14 -4.59 11.17
CA LYS A 114 -14.72 -5.70 10.40
C LYS A 114 -13.77 -6.09 9.27
N PRO A 115 -13.74 -7.35 8.83
CA PRO A 115 -12.95 -7.76 7.66
C PRO A 115 -13.32 -6.97 6.40
N TRP A 116 -12.35 -6.76 5.51
CA TRP A 116 -12.59 -6.05 4.26
C TRP A 116 -13.55 -6.84 3.36
N ASN A 117 -14.68 -6.21 3.01
CA ASN A 117 -15.77 -6.84 2.23
C ASN A 117 -16.08 -6.15 0.89
N ALA A 118 -15.24 -5.22 0.44
CA ALA A 118 -15.33 -4.63 -0.89
C ALA A 118 -14.49 -5.38 -1.92
N ALA A 119 -14.69 -5.04 -3.20
CA ALA A 119 -13.88 -5.55 -4.30
C ALA A 119 -12.37 -5.29 -4.09
N ARG A 120 -11.56 -6.30 -4.40
CA ARG A 120 -10.09 -6.26 -4.44
C ARG A 120 -9.56 -6.31 -5.88
N GLN A 121 -10.41 -6.64 -6.85
CA GLN A 121 -10.11 -6.68 -8.28
C GLN A 121 -11.20 -5.96 -9.08
N LEU A 122 -10.86 -5.34 -10.21
CA LEU A 122 -11.82 -4.59 -11.01
C LEU A 122 -12.97 -5.45 -11.51
N SER A 123 -12.73 -6.71 -11.86
CA SER A 123 -13.77 -7.65 -12.31
C SER A 123 -14.86 -7.93 -11.27
N GLN A 124 -14.63 -7.58 -9.99
CA GLN A 124 -15.64 -7.66 -8.93
C GLN A 124 -16.56 -6.43 -8.89
N LEU A 125 -16.19 -5.33 -9.56
CA LEU A 125 -17.01 -4.11 -9.68
C LEU A 125 -17.55 -3.90 -11.09
N VAL A 126 -16.80 -4.30 -12.11
CA VAL A 126 -17.11 -4.09 -13.52
C VAL A 126 -17.78 -5.33 -14.07
N GLU A 127 -18.92 -5.15 -14.74
CA GLU A 127 -19.53 -6.21 -15.54
C GLU A 127 -18.67 -6.47 -16.79
N VAL A 128 -17.80 -7.47 -16.72
CA VAL A 128 -16.92 -7.84 -17.82
C VAL A 128 -17.68 -8.75 -18.78
N ASP A 129 -17.97 -8.25 -19.98
CA ASP A 129 -18.53 -9.06 -21.07
C ASP A 129 -17.55 -10.18 -21.45
N GLU A 130 -18.05 -11.42 -21.53
CA GLU A 130 -17.24 -12.62 -21.77
C GLU A 130 -16.40 -12.54 -23.06
N ARG A 131 -16.83 -11.79 -24.08
CA ARG A 131 -16.06 -11.58 -25.32
C ARG A 131 -14.76 -10.81 -25.08
N PHE A 132 -14.70 -10.01 -24.02
CA PHE A 132 -13.55 -9.17 -23.68
C PHE A 132 -12.75 -9.68 -22.47
N LYS A 133 -13.15 -10.78 -21.83
CA LYS A 133 -12.57 -11.28 -20.58
C LYS A 133 -11.05 -11.50 -20.63
N SER A 134 -10.52 -12.01 -21.74
CA SER A 134 -9.08 -12.22 -21.92
C SER A 134 -8.28 -10.93 -22.19
N TYR A 135 -8.97 -9.84 -22.56
CA TYR A 135 -8.36 -8.53 -22.84
C TYR A 135 -8.58 -7.53 -21.71
N PHE A 136 -9.43 -7.88 -20.74
CA PHE A 136 -9.72 -7.02 -19.61
C PHE A 136 -8.49 -6.95 -18.69
N HIS A 137 -8.00 -5.74 -18.47
CA HIS A 137 -6.92 -5.49 -17.54
C HIS A 137 -7.48 -5.52 -16.12
N ASP A 138 -7.60 -6.72 -15.57
CA ASP A 138 -8.18 -6.94 -14.25
C ASP A 138 -7.21 -6.50 -13.15
N TYR A 139 -7.19 -5.19 -12.90
CA TYR A 139 -6.34 -4.60 -11.87
C TYR A 139 -6.70 -5.17 -10.49
N LYS A 140 -5.69 -5.72 -9.81
CA LYS A 140 -5.78 -6.23 -8.45
C LYS A 140 -5.06 -5.26 -7.52
N MET A 141 -5.78 -4.69 -6.56
CA MET A 141 -5.14 -3.82 -5.56
C MET A 141 -4.36 -4.66 -4.55
N ASN A 142 -3.30 -4.05 -4.00
CA ASN A 142 -2.58 -4.62 -2.87
C ASN A 142 -3.24 -4.17 -1.57
N LEU A 143 -3.55 -5.11 -0.68
CA LEU A 143 -4.26 -4.86 0.56
C LEU A 143 -3.60 -5.61 1.71
N ILE A 144 -3.19 -4.87 2.73
CA ILE A 144 -2.97 -5.38 4.08
C ILE A 144 -4.16 -4.95 4.92
N GLU A 145 -4.80 -5.91 5.59
CA GLU A 145 -5.85 -5.66 6.57
C GLU A 145 -5.38 -6.10 7.96
N ILE A 146 -5.65 -5.28 8.98
CA ILE A 146 -5.39 -5.66 10.37
C ILE A 146 -6.29 -6.83 10.77
N THR A 147 -7.54 -6.84 10.32
CA THR A 147 -8.52 -7.87 10.69
C THR A 147 -8.36 -9.14 9.84
N GLY A 148 -8.77 -10.28 10.39
CA GLY A 148 -8.74 -11.57 9.70
C GLY A 148 -7.55 -12.46 10.07
N ASN A 149 -7.46 -13.60 9.39
CA ASN A 149 -6.54 -14.69 9.76
C ASN A 149 -5.19 -14.63 9.03
N THR A 150 -4.96 -13.62 8.20
CA THR A 150 -3.69 -13.47 7.48
C THR A 150 -2.62 -13.05 8.46
N SER A 151 -1.57 -13.86 8.58
CA SER A 151 -0.35 -13.47 9.28
C SER A 151 0.56 -12.71 8.31
N TYR A 152 1.17 -11.64 8.79
CA TYR A 152 2.19 -10.89 8.06
C TYR A 152 3.48 -10.94 8.87
N ASN A 153 4.59 -11.24 8.21
CA ASN A 153 5.89 -11.32 8.84
C ASN A 153 6.51 -9.92 8.87
N PHE A 154 6.17 -9.17 9.92
CA PHE A 154 6.77 -7.84 10.18
C PHE A 154 8.08 -8.00 10.94
N ASN A 155 9.06 -7.19 10.58
CA ASN A 155 10.37 -7.15 11.25
C ASN A 155 10.43 -6.09 12.35
N GLU A 156 9.60 -5.06 12.26
CA GLU A 156 9.58 -3.95 13.22
C GLU A 156 8.61 -4.27 14.36
N GLU A 157 9.13 -4.33 15.59
CA GLU A 157 8.37 -4.72 16.78
C GLU A 157 7.14 -3.82 16.99
N ASP A 158 7.26 -2.52 16.73
CA ASP A 158 6.15 -1.58 16.85
C ASP A 158 5.04 -1.81 15.81
N VAL A 159 5.39 -2.29 14.61
CA VAL A 159 4.41 -2.69 13.60
C VAL A 159 3.69 -3.96 14.03
N HIS A 160 4.43 -4.94 14.53
CA HIS A 160 3.84 -6.15 15.11
C HIS A 160 2.89 -5.81 16.27
N ASN A 161 3.33 -4.95 17.19
CA ASN A 161 2.55 -4.51 18.35
C ASN A 161 1.28 -3.77 17.92
N LEU A 162 1.32 -2.94 16.88
CA LEU A 162 0.13 -2.29 16.34
C LEU A 162 -0.92 -3.34 15.92
N PHE A 163 -0.52 -4.34 15.12
CA PHE A 163 -1.43 -5.40 14.68
C PHE A 163 -1.96 -6.21 15.86
N TYR A 164 -1.08 -6.60 16.80
CA TYR A 164 -1.46 -7.35 17.99
C TYR A 164 -2.49 -6.60 18.85
N ILE A 165 -2.26 -5.33 19.15
CA ILE A 165 -3.14 -4.50 19.97
C ILE A 165 -4.48 -4.31 19.26
N CYS A 166 -4.48 -3.91 17.99
CA CYS A 166 -5.72 -3.68 17.26
C CYS A 166 -6.57 -4.95 17.14
N ARG A 167 -5.97 -6.10 16.78
CA ARG A 167 -6.68 -7.39 16.76
C ARG A 167 -7.26 -7.75 18.11
N SER A 168 -6.47 -7.59 19.17
CA SER A 168 -6.92 -7.93 20.52
C SER A 168 -8.07 -7.02 21.01
N ILE A 169 -8.11 -5.76 20.57
CA ILE A 169 -9.25 -4.86 20.80
C ILE A 169 -10.48 -5.35 20.05
N TYR A 170 -10.36 -5.67 18.75
CA TYR A 170 -11.49 -6.10 17.92
C TYR A 170 -12.06 -7.46 18.33
N ASP A 171 -11.21 -8.39 18.75
CA ASP A 171 -11.60 -9.71 19.26
C ASP A 171 -12.11 -9.65 20.73
N GLN A 172 -12.13 -8.47 21.35
CA GLN A 172 -12.44 -8.24 22.76
C GLN A 172 -11.57 -9.05 23.76
N SER A 173 -10.49 -9.66 23.29
CA SER A 173 -9.64 -10.57 24.08
C SER A 173 -8.87 -9.85 25.19
N ILE A 174 -8.55 -8.56 25.00
CA ILE A 174 -7.93 -7.70 26.04
C ILE A 174 -8.88 -7.55 27.24
N TYR A 175 -10.19 -7.46 27.00
CA TYR A 175 -11.19 -7.29 28.06
C TYR A 175 -11.51 -8.61 28.77
N GLU A 176 -11.34 -9.75 28.08
CA GLU A 176 -11.60 -11.09 28.63
C GLU A 176 -10.40 -11.71 29.37
N GLY A 177 -9.24 -11.06 29.41
CA GLY A 177 -8.03 -11.58 30.09
C GLY A 177 -7.51 -12.90 29.50
N LYS A 178 -7.88 -13.24 28.28
CA LYS A 178 -7.44 -14.46 27.59
C LYS A 178 -6.11 -14.18 26.88
N SER A 179 -5.04 -14.72 27.44
CA SER A 179 -3.74 -14.82 26.77
C SER A 179 -3.89 -15.75 25.57
N ASN A 180 -4.10 -15.20 24.38
CA ASN A 180 -4.08 -15.95 23.14
C ASN A 180 -2.67 -15.87 22.55
N SER A 181 -1.91 -16.96 22.72
CA SER A 181 -0.69 -17.21 21.97
C SER A 181 -1.05 -17.49 20.51
N PHE A 182 -1.22 -16.44 19.72
CA PHE A 182 -1.12 -16.58 18.26
C PHE A 182 0.38 -16.62 17.94
N GLY A 183 0.78 -17.67 17.22
CA GLY A 183 2.14 -18.18 17.18
C GLY A 183 3.21 -17.13 16.97
N LEU A 184 4.21 -17.17 17.85
CA LEU A 184 5.57 -16.80 17.49
C LEU A 184 6.01 -17.68 16.31
N VAL A 185 6.50 -17.02 15.25
CA VAL A 185 7.45 -17.61 14.30
C VAL A 185 8.74 -16.82 14.43
#